data_AF-A0A377XMY1-F1
#
_entry.id   AF-A0A377XMY1-F1
#
_cell.length_a   1.000
_cell.length_b   1.000
_cell.length_c   1.000
_cell.angle_alpha   90.00
_cell.angle_beta   90.00
_cell.angle_gamma   90.00
#
_symmetry.space_group_name_H-M   'P 1'
#
loop_
_entity.id
_entity.type
_entity.pdbx_description
1 polymer ?
#
loop_
_entity_poly.entity_id
_entity_poly.type
_entity_poly.pdbx_seq_one_letter_code
_entity_poly.pdbx_strand_id
1 'polypeptide(L)'
;MQAATVVINRRALRHNLQRLRELAPASKLVAVVKANAYGHGLLETARTLTDADAFGVARLEEALRLRAGGIAQPILLLEGFFAAEDLAVIAAQRLHTAVHSPEQLAALEQADLPEPVTVWMKLDTGMHRLGVRPEEAEAFYQRLSQCKNVRQPVNVVSHFARADEPTCGATERQLDIFTTFTEGKPGLRSIAASGGILLWPQSHYDWVRPGIILYGVSPLDDRSTGNDFGCQPVMTLTSSLIAVREHKAGEPVGYGGTWISERDTRLGVVAMGYGDGYPRATPSGTPVLVNGRENADCRPGGDGYDLR
;
A
#
# COMPACT_ATOMS: atom_id res chain seq x y z
N MET A 1 28.14 -8.51 13.33
CA MET A 1 26.90 -9.30 13.35
C MET A 1 25.75 -8.31 13.35
N GLN A 2 24.96 -8.27 12.28
CA GLN A 2 23.75 -7.43 12.22
C GLN A 2 22.55 -8.27 12.65
N ALA A 3 21.73 -7.74 13.55
CA ALA A 3 20.43 -8.31 13.88
C ALA A 3 19.43 -8.05 12.74
N ALA A 4 18.13 -8.26 13.00
CA ALA A 4 17.06 -7.99 12.04
C ALA A 4 17.16 -6.56 11.46
N THR A 5 17.39 -6.48 10.15
CA THR A 5 17.60 -5.22 9.43
C THR A 5 16.82 -5.20 8.13
N VAL A 6 16.11 -4.10 7.89
CA VAL A 6 15.44 -3.80 6.63
C VAL A 6 16.35 -2.91 5.79
N VAL A 7 16.80 -3.42 4.64
CA VAL A 7 17.58 -2.68 3.65
C VAL A 7 16.64 -2.16 2.56
N ILE A 8 16.67 -0.85 2.31
CA ILE A 8 15.77 -0.17 1.36
C ILE A 8 16.55 0.33 0.14
N ASN A 9 16.22 -0.22 -1.03
CA ASN A 9 16.82 0.17 -2.29
C ASN A 9 16.09 1.38 -2.89
N ARG A 10 16.64 2.57 -2.65
CA ARG A 10 16.10 3.84 -3.19
C ARG A 10 16.10 3.91 -4.72
N ARG A 11 17.03 3.23 -5.40
CA ARG A 11 17.08 3.18 -6.86
C ARG A 11 15.91 2.38 -7.43
N ALA A 12 15.62 1.21 -6.85
CA ALA A 12 14.46 0.41 -7.21
C ALA A 12 13.15 1.19 -7.02
N LEU A 13 13.04 1.94 -5.92
CA LEU A 13 11.86 2.75 -5.64
C LEU A 13 11.60 3.82 -6.72
N ARG A 14 12.64 4.55 -7.16
CA ARG A 14 12.52 5.53 -8.27
C ARG A 14 12.22 4.84 -9.60
N HIS A 15 12.89 3.73 -9.88
CA HIS A 15 12.64 2.91 -11.07
C HIS A 15 11.16 2.51 -11.14
N ASN A 16 10.59 2.03 -10.04
CA ASN A 16 9.19 1.59 -9.99
C ASN A 16 8.22 2.74 -10.24
N LEU A 17 8.45 3.93 -9.64
CA LEU A 17 7.60 5.09 -9.90
C LEU A 17 7.59 5.44 -11.39
N GLN A 18 8.77 5.45 -12.04
CA GLN A 18 8.88 5.74 -13.46
C GLN A 18 8.23 4.64 -14.32
N ARG A 19 8.43 3.37 -13.97
CA ARG A 19 7.78 2.24 -14.64
C ARG A 19 6.25 2.34 -14.58
N LEU A 20 5.71 2.75 -13.43
CA LEU A 20 4.26 2.92 -13.26
C LEU A 20 3.74 4.12 -14.05
N ARG A 21 4.55 5.18 -14.22
CA ARG A 21 4.24 6.30 -15.12
C ARG A 21 4.18 5.84 -16.57
N GLU A 22 5.03 4.90 -17.00
CA GLU A 22 4.95 4.33 -18.35
C GLU A 22 3.69 3.47 -18.56
N LEU A 23 3.23 2.78 -17.52
CA LEU A 23 2.01 1.97 -17.58
C LEU A 23 0.74 2.82 -17.60
N ALA A 24 0.74 3.98 -16.92
CA ALA A 24 -0.38 4.92 -16.87
C ALA A 24 0.07 6.35 -17.29
N PRO A 25 0.46 6.56 -18.56
CA PRO A 25 1.16 7.79 -18.99
C PRO A 25 0.28 9.05 -18.99
N ALA A 26 -1.04 8.89 -19.01
CA ALA A 26 -1.99 9.98 -18.96
C ALA A 26 -2.43 10.35 -17.53
N SER A 27 -1.97 9.61 -16.52
CA SER A 27 -2.43 9.75 -15.13
C SER A 27 -1.35 10.31 -14.22
N LYS A 28 -1.78 11.11 -13.25
CA LYS A 28 -0.95 11.49 -12.11
C LYS A 28 -0.79 10.34 -11.12
N LEU A 29 0.32 10.31 -10.39
CA LEU A 29 0.68 9.25 -9.46
C LEU A 29 0.57 9.69 -8.00
N VAL A 30 -0.37 9.08 -7.27
CA VAL A 30 -0.40 9.12 -5.81
C VAL A 30 0.46 7.98 -5.27
N ALA A 31 1.70 8.27 -4.87
CA ALA A 31 2.54 7.29 -4.20
C ALA A 31 1.94 6.96 -2.82
N VAL A 32 1.39 5.76 -2.65
CA VAL A 32 0.71 5.37 -1.40
C VAL A 32 1.77 4.92 -0.38
N VAL A 33 1.93 5.73 0.67
CA VAL A 33 2.98 5.60 1.69
C VAL A 33 2.44 5.38 3.11
N LYS A 34 1.16 5.01 3.23
CA LYS A 34 0.54 4.63 4.51
C LYS A 34 1.25 3.46 5.21
N ALA A 35 1.01 3.29 6.50
CA ALA A 35 1.57 2.24 7.35
C ALA A 35 3.10 2.21 7.27
N ASN A 36 3.72 3.37 7.50
CA ASN A 36 5.16 3.55 7.40
C ASN A 36 5.74 3.15 6.02
N ALA A 37 5.05 3.57 4.94
CA ALA A 37 5.36 3.18 3.56
C ALA A 37 5.42 1.66 3.37
N TYR A 38 4.39 0.94 3.84
CA TYR A 38 4.36 -0.53 3.76
C TYR A 38 5.61 -1.17 4.42
N GLY A 39 6.10 -0.57 5.51
CA GLY A 39 7.32 -1.00 6.21
C GLY A 39 8.64 -0.45 5.65
N HIS A 40 8.62 0.35 4.58
CA HIS A 40 9.83 0.87 3.92
C HIS A 40 10.35 2.21 4.50
N GLY A 41 9.58 2.85 5.39
CA GLY A 41 9.92 4.11 6.02
C GLY A 41 9.22 5.31 5.38
N LEU A 42 8.17 5.82 6.02
CA LEU A 42 7.28 6.89 5.52
C LEU A 42 8.05 8.07 4.91
N LEU A 43 8.92 8.70 5.71
CA LEU A 43 9.58 9.94 5.33
C LEU A 43 10.69 9.72 4.29
N GLU A 44 11.46 8.64 4.42
CA GLU A 44 12.56 8.35 3.49
C GLU A 44 12.04 7.87 2.12
N THR A 45 10.93 7.13 2.07
CA THR A 45 10.22 6.82 0.82
C THR A 45 9.76 8.11 0.14
N ALA A 46 9.12 9.02 0.87
CA ALA A 46 8.65 10.29 0.29
C ALA A 46 9.81 11.17 -0.22
N ARG A 47 10.91 11.26 0.53
CA ARG A 47 12.14 11.97 0.11
C ARG A 47 12.80 11.34 -1.11
N THR A 48 12.62 10.04 -1.32
CA THR A 48 13.17 9.34 -2.49
C THR A 48 12.37 9.61 -3.76
N LEU A 49 11.05 9.81 -3.61
CA LEU A 49 10.08 9.96 -4.69
C LEU A 49 9.70 11.43 -4.92
N THR A 50 10.69 12.26 -5.24
CA THR A 50 10.47 13.70 -5.50
C THR A 50 9.50 13.95 -6.66
N ASP A 51 9.43 13.02 -7.61
CA ASP A 51 8.64 13.15 -8.84
C ASP A 51 7.20 12.62 -8.70
N ALA A 52 6.78 12.18 -7.52
CA ALA A 52 5.40 11.80 -7.27
C ALA A 52 4.47 13.03 -7.29
N ASP A 53 3.33 12.93 -7.96
CA ASP A 53 2.35 14.03 -8.04
C ASP A 53 1.66 14.30 -6.69
N ALA A 54 1.53 13.27 -5.87
CA ALA A 54 1.07 13.36 -4.47
C ALA A 54 1.48 12.13 -3.65
N PHE A 55 1.31 12.23 -2.33
CA PHE A 55 1.42 11.09 -1.41
C PHE A 55 0.07 10.71 -0.83
N GLY A 56 -0.24 9.41 -0.79
CA GLY A 56 -1.45 8.87 -0.19
C GLY A 56 -1.15 8.27 1.18
N VAL A 57 -1.82 8.76 2.22
CA VAL A 57 -1.69 8.24 3.60
C VAL A 57 -3.05 7.79 4.14
N ALA A 58 -3.06 6.93 5.16
CA ALA A 58 -4.31 6.48 5.77
C ALA A 58 -4.88 7.57 6.68
N ARG A 59 -4.02 8.16 7.53
CA ARG A 59 -4.45 9.02 8.64
C ARG A 59 -3.71 10.36 8.67
N LEU A 60 -4.28 11.33 9.38
CA LEU A 60 -3.75 12.68 9.51
C LEU A 60 -2.34 12.70 10.12
N GLU A 61 -2.05 11.84 11.09
CA GLU A 61 -0.74 11.81 11.77
C GLU A 61 0.40 11.48 10.80
N GLU A 62 0.13 10.62 9.81
CA GLU A 62 1.11 10.32 8.76
C GLU A 62 1.35 11.54 7.85
N ALA A 63 0.30 12.27 7.49
CA ALA A 63 0.43 13.51 6.71
C ALA A 63 1.24 14.57 7.46
N LEU A 64 0.97 14.74 8.76
CA LEU A 64 1.70 15.69 9.61
C LEU A 64 3.18 15.29 9.76
N ARG A 65 3.48 14.00 9.87
CA ARG A 65 4.88 13.51 9.87
C ARG A 65 5.60 13.81 8.55
N LEU A 66 4.92 13.69 7.41
CA LEU A 66 5.48 14.08 6.11
C LEU A 66 5.74 15.59 6.06
N ARG A 67 4.78 16.42 6.48
CA ARG A 67 4.93 17.90 6.53
C ARG A 67 6.08 18.32 7.46
N ALA A 68 6.14 17.77 8.67
CA ALA A 68 7.22 18.03 9.62
C ALA A 68 8.60 17.60 9.07
N GLY A 69 8.63 16.58 8.20
CA GLY A 69 9.83 16.11 7.52
C GLY A 69 10.22 16.91 6.26
N GLY A 70 9.49 17.98 5.92
CA GLY A 70 9.77 18.89 4.82
C GLY A 70 9.13 18.51 3.48
N ILE A 71 8.17 17.57 3.45
CA ILE A 71 7.50 17.16 2.22
C ILE A 71 6.48 18.22 1.80
N ALA A 72 6.70 18.83 0.64
CA ALA A 72 5.88 19.91 0.10
C ALA A 72 4.80 19.44 -0.88
N GLN A 73 4.95 18.26 -1.49
CA GLN A 73 3.96 17.73 -2.44
C GLN A 73 2.57 17.59 -1.80
N PRO A 74 1.49 17.60 -2.60
CA PRO A 74 0.15 17.31 -2.12
C PRO A 74 0.10 15.99 -1.36
N ILE A 75 -0.68 15.94 -0.28
CA ILE A 75 -0.91 14.73 0.50
C ILE A 75 -2.42 14.49 0.55
N LEU A 76 -2.84 13.28 0.17
CA LEU A 76 -4.22 12.82 0.20
C LEU A 76 -4.46 11.92 1.42
N LEU A 77 -5.39 12.35 2.29
CA LEU A 77 -5.94 11.53 3.36
C LEU A 77 -6.95 10.55 2.77
N LEU A 78 -6.54 9.27 2.64
CA LEU A 78 -7.34 8.25 1.95
C LEU A 78 -8.61 7.85 2.72
N GLU A 79 -8.62 8.02 4.04
CA GLU A 79 -9.76 7.73 4.93
C GLU A 79 -10.48 9.00 5.39
N GLY A 80 -10.05 10.17 4.89
CA GLY A 80 -10.55 11.46 5.30
C GLY A 80 -10.03 11.89 6.67
N PHE A 81 -10.88 12.55 7.44
CA PHE A 81 -10.61 13.00 8.80
C PHE A 81 -11.61 12.37 9.78
N PHE A 82 -11.23 12.25 11.06
CA PHE A 82 -12.03 11.54 12.05
C PHE A 82 -12.70 12.48 13.06
N ALA A 83 -12.23 13.72 13.18
CA ALA A 83 -12.83 14.74 14.02
C ALA A 83 -12.98 16.06 13.24
N ALA A 84 -14.04 16.83 13.52
CA ALA A 84 -14.30 18.10 12.83
C ALA A 84 -13.19 19.13 13.12
N GLU A 85 -12.59 19.08 14.32
CA GLU A 85 -11.48 19.92 14.75
C GLU A 85 -10.23 19.79 13.86
N ASP A 86 -10.08 18.66 13.16
CA ASP A 86 -8.96 18.42 12.24
C ASP A 86 -9.00 19.31 11.00
N LEU A 87 -10.17 19.86 10.63
CA LEU A 87 -10.36 20.63 9.41
C LEU A 87 -9.47 21.88 9.35
N ALA A 88 -9.25 22.54 10.49
CA ALA A 88 -8.36 23.70 10.58
C ALA A 88 -6.92 23.32 10.22
N VAL A 89 -6.46 22.16 10.69
CA VAL A 89 -5.13 21.62 10.40
C VAL A 89 -5.03 21.18 8.94
N ILE A 90 -6.05 20.52 8.40
CA ILE A 90 -6.12 20.08 7.00
C ILE A 90 -6.01 21.28 6.06
N ALA A 91 -6.75 22.36 6.34
CA ALA A 91 -6.68 23.60 5.57
C ALA A 91 -5.29 24.25 5.66
N ALA A 92 -4.77 24.45 6.88
CA ALA A 92 -3.47 25.10 7.09
C ALA A 92 -2.31 24.33 6.44
N GLN A 93 -2.37 23.00 6.42
CA GLN A 93 -1.35 22.12 5.82
C GLN A 93 -1.60 21.82 4.34
N ARG A 94 -2.64 22.42 3.75
CA ARG A 94 -3.07 22.24 2.35
C ARG A 94 -3.18 20.77 1.97
N LEU A 95 -3.82 19.98 2.83
CA LEU A 95 -4.04 18.55 2.59
C LEU A 95 -5.26 18.36 1.69
N HIS A 96 -5.22 17.33 0.85
CA HIS A 96 -6.41 16.81 0.19
C HIS A 96 -7.06 15.80 1.12
N THR A 97 -8.39 15.78 1.19
CA THR A 97 -9.11 14.84 2.06
C THR A 97 -10.15 14.06 1.29
N ALA A 98 -10.22 12.75 1.52
CA ALA A 98 -11.40 12.00 1.16
C ALA A 98 -12.59 12.45 2.05
N VAL A 99 -13.79 12.40 1.49
CA VAL A 99 -15.04 12.59 2.25
C VAL A 99 -15.97 11.43 1.89
N HIS A 100 -16.40 10.67 2.87
CA HIS A 100 -17.09 9.39 2.66
C HIS A 100 -18.31 9.17 3.56
N SER A 101 -18.57 10.07 4.52
CA SER A 101 -19.68 9.94 5.45
C SER A 101 -20.46 11.26 5.67
N PRO A 102 -21.73 11.19 6.11
CA PRO A 102 -22.53 12.37 6.44
C PRO A 102 -21.90 13.27 7.50
N GLU A 103 -21.19 12.70 8.48
CA GLU A 103 -20.53 13.42 9.57
C GLU A 103 -19.40 14.31 9.04
N GLN A 104 -18.58 13.78 8.12
CA GLN A 104 -17.51 14.55 7.48
C GLN A 104 -18.08 15.68 6.61
N LEU A 105 -19.17 15.41 5.87
CA LEU A 105 -19.84 16.44 5.08
C LEU A 105 -20.42 17.54 5.96
N ALA A 106 -21.13 17.18 7.04
CA ALA A 106 -21.70 18.14 7.98
C ALA A 106 -20.60 18.99 8.65
N ALA A 107 -19.48 18.38 9.02
CA ALA A 107 -18.33 19.11 9.55
C ALA A 107 -17.78 20.14 8.55
N LEU A 108 -17.67 19.78 7.27
CA LEU A 108 -17.26 20.72 6.23
C LEU A 108 -18.27 21.86 6.03
N GLU A 109 -19.57 21.58 6.07
CA GLU A 109 -20.60 22.61 5.93
C GLU A 109 -20.62 23.60 7.11
N GLN A 110 -20.35 23.12 8.32
CA GLN A 110 -20.42 23.89 9.56
C GLN A 110 -19.11 24.62 9.91
N ALA A 111 -17.99 24.22 9.33
CA ALA A 111 -16.70 24.82 9.61
C ALA A 111 -16.61 26.29 9.13
N ASP A 112 -15.73 27.05 9.78
CA ASP A 112 -15.27 28.33 9.27
C ASP A 112 -13.76 28.23 9.02
N LEU A 113 -13.40 27.99 7.75
CA LEU A 113 -12.01 27.76 7.35
C LEU A 113 -11.44 29.00 6.66
N PRO A 114 -10.17 29.37 6.93
CA PRO A 114 -9.54 30.49 6.26
C PRO A 114 -9.29 30.22 4.77
N GLU A 115 -9.12 28.96 4.39
CA GLU A 115 -8.99 28.52 3.00
C GLU A 115 -9.82 27.25 2.77
N PRO A 116 -10.44 27.08 1.58
CA PRO A 116 -11.15 25.86 1.25
C PRO A 116 -10.18 24.68 1.04
N VAL A 117 -10.66 23.46 1.33
CA VAL A 117 -9.88 22.22 1.19
C VAL A 117 -10.22 21.50 -0.10
N THR A 118 -9.23 20.82 -0.69
CA THR A 118 -9.47 19.98 -1.87
C THR A 118 -10.10 18.65 -1.43
N VAL A 119 -11.32 18.38 -1.90
CA VAL A 119 -12.07 17.17 -1.54
C VAL A 119 -12.01 16.13 -2.65
N TRP A 120 -11.91 14.87 -2.22
CA TRP A 120 -12.19 13.67 -3.02
C TRP A 120 -13.39 12.96 -2.41
N MET A 121 -14.58 13.12 -2.99
CA MET A 121 -15.75 12.34 -2.59
C MET A 121 -15.48 10.86 -2.84
N LYS A 122 -15.59 10.04 -1.80
CA LYS A 122 -15.43 8.59 -1.94
C LYS A 122 -16.76 7.93 -2.25
N LEU A 123 -16.84 7.28 -3.40
CA LEU A 123 -17.99 6.51 -3.83
C LEU A 123 -17.79 5.04 -3.46
N ASP A 124 -18.77 4.41 -2.81
CA ASP A 124 -18.79 2.95 -2.68
C ASP A 124 -19.34 2.34 -3.96
N THR A 125 -18.49 1.64 -4.70
CA THR A 125 -18.87 0.96 -5.94
C THR A 125 -19.02 -0.54 -5.77
N GLY A 126 -18.90 -1.07 -4.55
CA GLY A 126 -19.02 -2.51 -4.26
C GLY A 126 -17.97 -3.08 -3.31
N MET A 127 -17.12 -2.24 -2.70
CA MET A 127 -16.19 -2.71 -1.66
C MET A 127 -16.85 -2.76 -0.28
N HIS A 128 -17.88 -1.94 -0.05
CA HIS A 128 -18.69 -1.92 1.17
C HIS A 128 -17.85 -1.76 2.45
N ARG A 129 -16.82 -0.90 2.37
CA ARG A 129 -15.95 -0.57 3.50
C ARG A 129 -16.03 0.90 3.90
N LEU A 130 -15.84 1.79 2.94
CA LEU A 130 -15.98 3.25 3.08
C LEU A 130 -16.52 3.80 1.76
N GLY A 131 -17.30 4.87 1.83
CA GLY A 131 -17.82 5.57 0.66
C GLY A 131 -19.33 5.75 0.73
N VAL A 132 -19.80 6.73 -0.01
CA VAL A 132 -21.23 7.01 -0.17
C VAL A 132 -21.81 6.02 -1.17
N ARG A 133 -22.96 5.44 -0.86
CA ARG A 133 -23.62 4.45 -1.74
C ARG A 133 -24.25 5.15 -2.96
N PRO A 134 -24.39 4.48 -4.11
CA PRO A 134 -24.88 5.10 -5.34
C PRO A 134 -26.23 5.83 -5.18
N GLU A 135 -27.14 5.28 -4.38
CA GLU A 135 -28.46 5.85 -4.09
C GLU A 135 -28.42 7.21 -3.36
N GLU A 136 -27.35 7.51 -2.63
CA GLU A 136 -27.16 8.74 -1.87
C GLU A 136 -26.16 9.69 -2.54
N ALA A 137 -25.39 9.18 -3.50
CA ALA A 137 -24.20 9.82 -4.02
C ALA A 137 -24.48 11.17 -4.70
N GLU A 138 -25.55 11.29 -5.46
CA GLU A 138 -25.85 12.55 -6.16
C GLU A 138 -26.19 13.67 -5.17
N ALA A 139 -27.06 13.41 -4.19
CA ALA A 139 -27.41 14.40 -3.16
C ALA A 139 -26.18 14.79 -2.33
N PHE A 140 -25.32 13.83 -2.01
CA PHE A 140 -24.06 14.07 -1.29
C PHE A 140 -23.09 14.95 -2.10
N TYR A 141 -22.94 14.65 -3.39
CA TYR A 141 -22.08 15.42 -4.30
C TYR A 141 -22.57 16.85 -4.49
N GLN A 142 -23.88 17.06 -4.61
CA GLN A 142 -24.46 18.41 -4.73
C GLN A 142 -24.16 19.26 -3.49
N ARG A 143 -24.28 18.69 -2.29
CA ARG A 143 -23.92 19.38 -1.04
C ARG A 143 -22.44 19.75 -0.99
N LEU A 144 -21.55 18.83 -1.35
CA LEU A 144 -20.11 19.14 -1.47
C LEU A 144 -19.83 20.23 -2.51
N SER A 145 -20.56 20.23 -3.62
CA SER A 145 -20.39 21.20 -4.72
C SER A 145 -20.87 22.61 -4.33
N GLN A 146 -21.76 22.73 -3.35
CA GLN A 146 -22.28 23.98 -2.81
C GLN A 146 -21.54 24.46 -1.55
N CYS A 147 -20.68 23.62 -0.97
CA CYS A 147 -19.98 23.92 0.28
C CYS A 147 -18.84 24.93 0.06
N LYS A 148 -18.92 26.11 0.70
CA LYS A 148 -17.90 27.17 0.62
C LYS A 148 -16.49 26.72 1.05
N ASN A 149 -16.43 25.73 1.95
CA ASN A 149 -15.19 25.21 2.51
C ASN A 149 -14.54 24.15 1.60
N VAL A 150 -15.15 23.83 0.46
CA VAL A 150 -14.64 22.87 -0.51
C VAL A 150 -14.15 23.61 -1.76
N ARG A 151 -12.89 23.36 -2.14
CA ARG A 151 -12.31 23.88 -3.37
C ARG A 151 -12.92 23.14 -4.55
N GLN A 152 -13.64 23.86 -5.41
CA GLN A 152 -14.27 23.30 -6.60
C GLN A 152 -13.26 23.10 -7.75
N PRO A 153 -13.46 22.08 -8.61
CA PRO A 153 -14.52 21.06 -8.54
C PRO A 153 -14.26 19.96 -7.49
N VAL A 154 -15.32 19.32 -7.01
CA VAL A 154 -15.25 18.11 -6.17
C VAL A 154 -14.68 16.95 -6.98
N ASN A 155 -13.57 16.36 -6.54
CA ASN A 155 -12.99 15.18 -7.19
C ASN A 155 -13.70 13.90 -6.70
N VAL A 156 -13.59 12.80 -7.44
CA VAL A 156 -14.25 11.53 -7.12
C VAL A 156 -13.22 10.40 -7.04
N VAL A 157 -13.25 9.67 -5.93
CA VAL A 157 -12.39 8.52 -5.68
C VAL A 157 -13.22 7.27 -5.38
N SER A 158 -12.81 6.12 -5.90
CA SER A 158 -13.31 4.81 -5.45
C SER A 158 -12.14 3.82 -5.35
N HIS A 159 -12.39 2.58 -4.97
CA HIS A 159 -11.37 1.55 -4.84
C HIS A 159 -11.92 0.17 -5.17
N PHE A 160 -11.19 -0.58 -5.99
CA PHE A 160 -11.54 -1.95 -6.32
C PHE A 160 -11.43 -2.88 -5.13
N ALA A 161 -12.36 -3.83 -5.04
CA ALA A 161 -12.35 -4.92 -4.09
C ALA A 161 -11.58 -6.14 -4.62
N ARG A 162 -11.68 -6.43 -5.92
CA ARG A 162 -11.23 -7.68 -6.56
C ARG A 162 -10.55 -7.45 -7.92
N ALA A 163 -9.72 -6.41 -8.02
CA ALA A 163 -9.00 -6.09 -9.26
C ALA A 163 -7.95 -7.13 -9.66
N ASP A 164 -7.56 -7.97 -8.71
CA ASP A 164 -6.66 -9.11 -8.83
C ASP A 164 -7.34 -10.37 -9.40
N GLU A 165 -8.66 -10.36 -9.56
CA GLU A 165 -9.44 -11.49 -10.11
C GLU A 165 -10.10 -11.11 -11.45
N PRO A 166 -9.35 -11.11 -12.57
CA PRO A 166 -9.82 -10.56 -13.85
C PRO A 166 -11.01 -11.26 -14.48
N THR A 167 -11.40 -12.44 -14.01
CA THR A 167 -12.48 -13.25 -14.58
C THR A 167 -13.79 -13.21 -13.79
N CYS A 168 -13.83 -12.55 -12.62
CA CYS A 168 -14.98 -12.63 -11.71
C CYS A 168 -16.11 -11.62 -11.99
N GLY A 169 -15.91 -10.67 -12.91
CA GLY A 169 -16.88 -9.64 -13.28
C GLY A 169 -17.13 -8.55 -12.20
N ALA A 170 -16.40 -8.57 -11.08
CA ALA A 170 -16.57 -7.59 -10.02
C ALA A 170 -16.02 -6.21 -10.42
N THR A 171 -14.84 -6.18 -11.03
CA THR A 171 -14.14 -4.93 -11.40
C THR A 171 -14.90 -4.15 -12.46
N GLU A 172 -15.48 -4.84 -13.44
CA GLU A 172 -16.32 -4.28 -14.49
C GLU A 172 -17.57 -3.62 -13.88
N ARG A 173 -18.27 -4.31 -12.96
CA ARG A 173 -19.42 -3.72 -12.25
C ARG A 173 -19.02 -2.48 -11.43
N GLN A 174 -17.87 -2.52 -10.76
CA GLN A 174 -17.37 -1.34 -10.03
C GLN A 174 -17.03 -0.17 -10.98
N LEU A 175 -16.50 -0.46 -12.17
CA LEU A 175 -16.21 0.52 -13.21
C LEU A 175 -17.48 1.13 -13.81
N ASP A 176 -18.51 0.33 -14.06
CA ASP A 176 -19.79 0.80 -14.58
C ASP A 176 -20.41 1.81 -13.62
N ILE A 177 -20.54 1.46 -12.33
CA ILE A 177 -21.08 2.35 -11.30
C ILE A 177 -20.26 3.65 -11.22
N PHE A 178 -18.92 3.53 -11.23
CA PHE A 178 -18.03 4.69 -11.14
C PHE A 178 -18.15 5.61 -12.37
N THR A 179 -18.20 5.02 -13.57
CA THR A 179 -18.31 5.77 -14.82
C THR A 179 -19.65 6.47 -14.92
N THR A 180 -20.76 5.77 -14.64
CA THR A 180 -22.10 6.36 -14.62
C THR A 180 -22.19 7.51 -13.64
N PHE A 181 -21.66 7.36 -12.41
CA PHE A 181 -21.71 8.44 -11.44
C PHE A 181 -20.86 9.65 -11.85
N THR A 182 -19.69 9.43 -12.45
CA THR A 182 -18.75 10.50 -12.80
C THR A 182 -19.04 11.17 -14.15
N GLU A 183 -19.98 10.65 -14.93
CA GLU A 183 -20.38 11.22 -16.20
C GLU A 183 -20.87 12.68 -16.05
N GLY A 184 -20.35 13.58 -16.88
CA GLY A 184 -20.69 15.00 -16.87
C GLY A 184 -20.17 15.80 -15.66
N LYS A 185 -19.48 15.18 -14.70
CA LYS A 185 -18.91 15.88 -13.53
C LYS A 185 -17.52 16.44 -13.84
N PRO A 186 -17.19 17.68 -13.43
CA PRO A 186 -15.94 18.35 -13.80
C PRO A 186 -14.72 17.94 -12.97
N GLY A 187 -14.91 17.16 -11.89
CA GLY A 187 -13.84 16.75 -10.98
C GLY A 187 -12.91 15.68 -11.55
N LEU A 188 -11.73 15.58 -10.95
CA LEU A 188 -10.77 14.51 -11.27
C LEU A 188 -11.27 13.16 -10.75
N ARG A 189 -10.92 12.09 -11.45
CA ARG A 189 -11.36 10.72 -11.17
C ARG A 189 -10.19 9.81 -10.83
N SER A 190 -10.37 8.98 -9.80
CA SER A 190 -9.36 8.01 -9.37
C SER A 190 -9.99 6.73 -8.82
N ILE A 191 -9.75 5.58 -9.45
CA ILE A 191 -10.20 4.27 -8.93
C ILE A 191 -9.05 3.25 -8.82
N ALA A 192 -8.10 3.29 -9.76
CA ALA A 192 -7.01 2.32 -9.84
C ALA A 192 -5.98 2.46 -8.71
N ALA A 193 -5.77 1.36 -7.99
CA ALA A 193 -4.54 1.11 -7.24
C ALA A 193 -3.65 0.12 -8.01
N SER A 194 -2.75 -0.61 -7.35
CA SER A 194 -1.80 -1.53 -8.00
C SER A 194 -2.44 -2.50 -9.00
N GLY A 195 -3.45 -3.28 -8.61
CA GLY A 195 -4.12 -4.22 -9.54
C GLY A 195 -4.80 -3.51 -10.72
N GLY A 196 -5.47 -2.37 -10.46
CA GLY A 196 -6.09 -1.54 -11.50
C GLY A 196 -5.09 -0.98 -12.50
N ILE A 197 -3.93 -0.52 -12.03
CA ILE A 197 -2.86 0.00 -12.89
C ILE A 197 -2.35 -1.08 -13.84
N LEU A 198 -2.10 -2.28 -13.31
CA LEU A 198 -1.47 -3.37 -14.07
C LEU A 198 -2.42 -4.06 -15.04
N LEU A 199 -3.66 -4.31 -14.62
CA LEU A 199 -4.58 -5.20 -15.34
C LEU A 199 -5.74 -4.47 -16.03
N TRP A 200 -6.02 -3.22 -15.65
CA TRP A 200 -7.23 -2.51 -16.08
C TRP A 200 -6.93 -1.10 -16.62
N PRO A 201 -6.35 -0.97 -17.83
CA PRO A 201 -5.99 0.33 -18.41
C PRO A 201 -7.13 1.35 -18.47
N GLN A 202 -8.36 0.89 -18.71
CA GLN A 202 -9.56 1.74 -18.71
C GLN A 202 -9.87 2.37 -17.34
N SER A 203 -9.26 1.87 -16.26
CA SER A 203 -9.46 2.36 -14.89
C SER A 203 -8.47 3.44 -14.46
N HIS A 204 -7.51 3.80 -15.32
CA HIS A 204 -6.44 4.74 -14.97
C HIS A 204 -6.95 6.15 -14.69
N TYR A 205 -7.89 6.64 -15.50
CA TYR A 205 -8.46 7.98 -15.42
C TYR A 205 -7.39 9.07 -15.15
N ASP A 206 -7.69 10.04 -14.30
CA ASP A 206 -6.84 11.22 -14.10
C ASP A 206 -5.70 10.93 -13.11
N TRP A 207 -5.96 10.11 -12.08
CA TRP A 207 -5.03 9.81 -11.00
C TRP A 207 -5.04 8.31 -10.66
N VAL A 208 -3.87 7.67 -10.64
CA VAL A 208 -3.70 6.30 -10.15
C VAL A 208 -2.92 6.27 -8.84
N ARG A 209 -3.13 5.23 -8.02
CA ARG A 209 -2.68 5.18 -6.62
C ARG A 209 -1.84 3.94 -6.31
N PRO A 210 -0.62 3.81 -6.85
CA PRO A 210 0.21 2.64 -6.61
C PRO A 210 0.61 2.53 -5.13
N GLY A 211 0.33 1.36 -4.54
CA GLY A 211 0.78 0.96 -3.21
C GLY A 211 1.81 -0.15 -3.34
N ILE A 212 1.39 -1.41 -3.17
CA ILE A 212 2.30 -2.57 -3.11
C ILE A 212 3.27 -2.68 -4.30
N ILE A 213 2.80 -2.40 -5.52
CA ILE A 213 3.64 -2.47 -6.73
C ILE A 213 4.73 -1.40 -6.80
N LEU A 214 4.54 -0.25 -6.14
CA LEU A 214 5.58 0.79 -6.02
C LEU A 214 6.82 0.25 -5.29
N TYR A 215 6.62 -0.75 -4.43
CA TYR A 215 7.67 -1.41 -3.67
C TYR A 215 8.21 -2.69 -4.35
N GLY A 216 7.78 -2.96 -5.59
CA GLY A 216 8.24 -4.09 -6.38
C GLY A 216 7.65 -5.43 -5.96
N VAL A 217 6.44 -5.42 -5.41
CA VAL A 217 5.71 -6.62 -4.98
C VAL A 217 4.40 -6.71 -5.76
N SER A 218 4.09 -7.91 -6.28
CA SER A 218 2.86 -8.13 -7.04
C SER A 218 1.63 -7.93 -6.15
N PRO A 219 0.55 -7.31 -6.66
CA PRO A 219 -0.74 -7.28 -5.97
C PRO A 219 -1.58 -8.55 -6.19
N LEU A 220 -1.09 -9.54 -6.93
CA LEU A 220 -1.86 -10.72 -7.36
C LEU A 220 -1.48 -11.97 -6.56
N ASP A 221 -2.45 -12.87 -6.37
CA ASP A 221 -2.24 -14.18 -5.75
C ASP A 221 -2.11 -15.31 -6.78
N ASP A 222 -1.24 -15.11 -7.78
CA ASP A 222 -1.00 -16.03 -8.91
C ASP A 222 0.48 -16.43 -9.06
N ARG A 223 1.28 -16.19 -8.01
CA ARG A 223 2.75 -16.34 -7.95
C ARG A 223 3.55 -15.32 -8.75
N SER A 224 2.92 -14.36 -9.43
CA SER A 224 3.65 -13.25 -10.04
C SER A 224 4.41 -12.44 -8.99
N THR A 225 5.48 -11.81 -9.44
CA THR A 225 6.35 -10.94 -8.66
C THR A 225 6.34 -9.53 -9.25
N GLY A 226 6.96 -8.55 -8.58
CA GLY A 226 7.13 -7.22 -9.17
C GLY A 226 7.88 -7.25 -10.52
N ASN A 227 8.81 -8.20 -10.69
CA ASN A 227 9.64 -8.31 -11.90
C ASN A 227 8.80 -8.63 -13.14
N ASP A 228 7.71 -9.40 -12.99
CA ASP A 228 6.78 -9.72 -14.09
C ASP A 228 6.15 -8.47 -14.70
N PHE A 229 6.10 -7.37 -13.93
CA PHE A 229 5.61 -6.06 -14.36
C PHE A 229 6.74 -5.05 -14.64
N GLY A 230 7.99 -5.50 -14.58
CA GLY A 230 9.18 -4.65 -14.73
C GLY A 230 9.49 -3.77 -13.52
N CYS A 231 8.90 -4.06 -12.35
CA CYS A 231 9.18 -3.37 -11.08
C CYS A 231 10.22 -4.16 -10.26
N GLN A 232 11.13 -3.46 -9.59
CA GLN A 232 12.24 -4.02 -8.83
C GLN A 232 11.89 -4.08 -7.33
N PRO A 233 12.21 -5.16 -6.60
CA PRO A 233 11.97 -5.26 -5.16
C PRO A 233 12.75 -4.18 -4.41
N VAL A 234 12.07 -3.45 -3.51
CA VAL A 234 12.65 -2.33 -2.76
C VAL A 234 13.22 -2.79 -1.41
N MET A 235 12.55 -3.71 -0.73
CA MET A 235 12.95 -4.20 0.60
C MET A 235 13.78 -5.48 0.50
N THR A 236 14.84 -5.55 1.30
CA THR A 236 15.50 -6.80 1.67
C THR A 236 15.53 -6.91 3.19
N LEU A 237 14.86 -7.92 3.73
CA LEU A 237 14.94 -8.27 5.15
C LEU A 237 16.15 -9.17 5.37
N THR A 238 17.07 -8.77 6.26
CA THR A 238 18.35 -9.44 6.48
C THR A 238 18.63 -9.62 7.97
N SER A 239 19.48 -10.60 8.30
CA SER A 239 19.98 -10.85 9.65
C SER A 239 21.30 -11.64 9.58
N SER A 240 21.78 -12.14 10.73
CA SER A 240 22.97 -12.98 10.86
C SER A 240 22.66 -14.29 11.59
N LEU A 241 23.44 -15.32 11.29
CA LEU A 241 23.53 -16.50 12.17
C LEU A 241 24.19 -16.11 13.50
N ILE A 242 23.59 -16.55 14.60
CA ILE A 242 24.11 -16.36 15.97
C ILE A 242 24.68 -17.64 16.56
N ALA A 243 24.32 -18.80 15.99
CA ALA A 243 24.89 -20.08 16.34
C ALA A 243 24.85 -21.03 15.16
N VAL A 244 25.80 -21.96 15.12
CA VAL A 244 25.76 -23.17 14.29
C VAL A 244 26.03 -24.34 15.21
N ARG A 245 25.16 -25.35 15.19
CA ARG A 245 25.16 -26.46 16.16
C ARG A 245 25.05 -27.79 15.43
N GLU A 246 25.82 -28.78 15.86
CA GLU A 246 25.60 -30.17 15.48
C GLU A 246 24.23 -30.63 16.04
N HIS A 247 23.53 -31.48 15.29
CA HIS A 247 22.20 -32.01 15.62
C HIS A 247 22.08 -33.45 15.10
N LYS A 248 21.45 -34.35 15.86
CA LYS A 248 21.40 -35.78 15.50
C LYS A 248 20.11 -36.19 14.81
N ALA A 249 20.19 -37.27 14.05
CA ALA A 249 19.02 -37.95 13.51
C ALA A 249 18.05 -38.35 14.64
N GLY A 250 16.75 -38.15 14.42
CA GLY A 250 15.69 -38.44 15.39
C GLY A 250 15.48 -37.38 16.47
N GLU A 251 16.31 -36.34 16.55
CA GLU A 251 16.13 -35.26 17.54
C GLU A 251 15.17 -34.16 17.03
N PRO A 252 14.23 -33.68 17.88
CA PRO A 252 13.30 -32.62 17.53
C PRO A 252 13.92 -31.21 17.65
N VAL A 253 13.34 -30.22 16.95
CA VAL A 253 13.74 -28.80 17.03
C VAL A 253 12.57 -27.88 17.44
N GLY A 254 12.86 -27.01 18.40
CA GLY A 254 12.00 -25.90 18.79
C GLY A 254 10.78 -26.28 19.63
N TYR A 255 9.93 -25.30 19.91
CA TYR A 255 8.73 -25.48 20.72
C TYR A 255 7.77 -26.50 20.10
N GLY A 256 7.31 -27.45 20.92
CA GLY A 256 6.41 -28.52 20.48
C GLY A 256 7.06 -29.60 19.60
N GLY A 257 8.36 -29.47 19.27
CA GLY A 257 9.10 -30.48 18.51
C GLY A 257 8.51 -30.76 17.12
N THR A 258 8.05 -29.72 16.42
CA THR A 258 7.28 -29.86 15.17
C THR A 258 8.07 -30.34 13.95
N TRP A 259 9.40 -30.41 14.05
CA TRP A 259 10.28 -31.02 13.05
C TRP A 259 11.28 -31.91 13.78
N ILE A 260 11.56 -33.06 13.18
CA ILE A 260 12.49 -34.07 13.66
C ILE A 260 13.43 -34.36 12.49
N SER A 261 14.73 -34.32 12.74
CA SER A 261 15.71 -34.55 11.67
C SER A 261 15.76 -36.02 11.27
N GLU A 262 15.85 -36.31 9.97
CA GLU A 262 16.02 -37.68 9.46
C GLU A 262 17.49 -38.12 9.42
N ARG A 263 18.44 -37.19 9.62
CA ARG A 263 19.88 -37.42 9.52
C ARG A 263 20.66 -36.59 10.54
N ASP A 264 21.90 -36.96 10.79
CA ASP A 264 22.83 -36.06 11.47
C ASP A 264 23.05 -34.82 10.58
N THR A 265 22.88 -33.63 11.16
CA THR A 265 22.89 -32.36 10.42
C THR A 265 23.49 -31.24 11.27
N ARG A 266 23.59 -30.05 10.68
CA ARG A 266 23.94 -28.81 11.37
C ARG A 266 22.80 -27.82 11.29
N LEU A 267 22.40 -27.32 12.46
CA LEU A 267 21.39 -26.29 12.59
C LEU A 267 22.05 -24.92 12.74
N GLY A 268 21.62 -23.96 11.95
CA GLY A 268 21.91 -22.55 12.19
C GLY A 268 20.75 -21.87 12.89
N VAL A 269 21.07 -20.94 13.80
CA VAL A 269 20.08 -20.12 14.50
C VAL A 269 20.21 -18.69 13.99
N VAL A 270 19.13 -18.11 13.48
CA VAL A 270 19.10 -16.74 12.95
C VAL A 270 18.65 -15.76 14.04
N ALA A 271 19.26 -14.58 14.14
CA ALA A 271 18.76 -13.48 14.96
C ALA A 271 17.52 -12.81 14.31
N MET A 272 16.42 -13.55 14.22
CA MET A 272 15.16 -13.10 13.63
C MET A 272 14.01 -13.87 14.27
N GLY A 273 12.90 -13.19 14.56
CA GLY A 273 11.68 -13.84 15.00
C GLY A 273 10.44 -13.00 14.78
N TYR A 274 9.31 -13.47 15.32
CA TYR A 274 8.03 -12.77 15.20
C TYR A 274 7.99 -11.43 15.96
N GLY A 275 8.88 -11.22 16.93
CA GLY A 275 9.07 -9.92 17.57
C GLY A 275 9.62 -8.86 16.62
N ASP A 276 10.33 -9.28 15.58
CA ASP A 276 10.86 -8.40 14.51
C ASP A 276 9.88 -8.26 13.33
N GLY A 277 8.79 -9.04 13.33
CA GLY A 277 7.77 -9.07 12.29
C GLY A 277 7.79 -10.29 11.36
N TYR A 278 8.73 -11.23 11.52
CA TYR A 278 8.74 -12.47 10.72
C TYR A 278 7.57 -13.39 11.12
N PRO A 279 6.75 -13.91 10.19
CA PRO A 279 5.51 -14.60 10.58
C PRO A 279 5.73 -15.85 11.44
N ARG A 280 5.01 -15.98 12.56
CA ARG A 280 5.03 -17.21 13.37
C ARG A 280 4.39 -18.41 12.65
N ALA A 281 3.51 -18.14 11.69
CA ALA A 281 2.84 -19.17 10.89
C ALA A 281 3.74 -19.81 9.82
N THR A 282 4.99 -19.34 9.68
CA THR A 282 5.95 -19.88 8.71
C THR A 282 6.20 -21.37 8.94
N PRO A 283 5.86 -22.25 7.97
CA PRO A 283 6.07 -23.68 8.09
C PRO A 283 7.54 -24.07 7.90
N SER A 284 7.87 -25.32 8.27
CA SER A 284 9.18 -25.91 7.94
C SER A 284 9.36 -25.98 6.42
N GLY A 285 10.59 -25.82 5.94
CA GLY A 285 10.90 -25.78 4.51
C GLY A 285 10.68 -24.42 3.85
N THR A 286 10.29 -23.38 4.61
CA THR A 286 10.24 -22.02 4.06
C THR A 286 11.66 -21.55 3.75
N PRO A 287 11.93 -21.09 2.52
CA PRO A 287 13.28 -20.79 2.08
C PRO A 287 13.85 -19.55 2.78
N VAL A 288 15.14 -19.62 3.13
CA VAL A 288 15.96 -18.47 3.52
C VAL A 288 17.34 -18.62 2.86
N LEU A 289 18.01 -17.49 2.64
CA LEU A 289 19.33 -17.46 2.03
C LEU A 289 20.41 -17.31 3.09
N VAL A 290 21.39 -18.23 3.12
CA VAL A 290 22.60 -18.12 3.94
C VAL A 290 23.83 -18.17 3.07
N ASN A 291 24.66 -17.14 3.19
CA ASN A 291 25.84 -16.92 2.32
C ASN A 291 25.49 -17.03 0.83
N GLY A 292 24.33 -16.49 0.43
CA GLY A 292 23.84 -16.51 -0.95
C GLY A 292 23.29 -17.84 -1.45
N ARG A 293 23.18 -18.86 -0.57
CA ARG A 293 22.61 -20.17 -0.90
C ARG A 293 21.29 -20.36 -0.18
N GLU A 294 20.31 -20.89 -0.89
CA GLU A 294 19.08 -21.37 -0.25
C GLU A 294 19.42 -22.60 0.59
N ASN A 295 18.83 -22.72 1.78
CA ASN A 295 19.05 -23.90 2.61
C ASN A 295 18.46 -25.15 1.96
N ALA A 296 19.13 -26.28 2.18
CA ALA A 296 18.96 -27.49 1.38
C ALA A 296 17.64 -28.25 1.62
N ASP A 297 16.83 -27.87 2.61
CA ASP A 297 15.53 -28.50 2.86
C ASP A 297 14.46 -28.19 1.78
N CYS A 298 14.86 -27.63 0.63
CA CYS A 298 14.03 -27.47 -0.56
C CYS A 298 14.36 -28.46 -1.71
N ARG A 299 15.30 -29.40 -1.55
CA ARG A 299 15.51 -30.53 -2.50
C ARG A 299 15.93 -31.83 -1.82
N PRO A 300 15.43 -33.01 -2.25
CA PRO A 300 15.96 -34.28 -1.76
C PRO A 300 17.43 -34.44 -2.21
N GLY A 301 18.36 -34.62 -1.26
CA GLY A 301 19.72 -35.11 -1.52
C GLY A 301 20.88 -34.10 -1.46
N GLY A 302 20.76 -32.96 -0.76
CA GLY A 302 21.86 -31.98 -0.61
C GLY A 302 22.54 -31.95 0.76
N ASP A 303 23.88 -31.84 0.78
CA ASP A 303 24.73 -31.57 1.96
C ASP A 303 24.64 -30.10 2.40
N GLY A 304 23.46 -29.66 2.85
CA GLY A 304 23.24 -28.27 3.29
C GLY A 304 22.68 -28.15 4.69
N TYR A 305 22.87 -26.95 5.26
CA TYR A 305 22.44 -26.55 6.60
C TYR A 305 20.91 -26.46 6.67
N ASP A 306 20.31 -26.94 7.77
CA ASP A 306 18.89 -26.78 8.06
C ASP A 306 18.71 -25.56 8.97
N LEU A 307 17.85 -24.60 8.59
CA LEU A 307 17.60 -23.39 9.39
C LEU A 307 16.16 -23.33 9.88
N ARG A 308 16.04 -22.88 11.13
CA ARG A 308 14.81 -22.36 11.72
C ARG A 308 15.08 -21.03 12.41
#